data_AF-B4CZB1-F1
#
_entry.id   AF-B4CZB1-F1
#
_cell.length_a   1.000
_cell.length_b   1.000
_cell.length_c   1.000
_cell.angle_alpha   90.00
_cell.angle_beta   90.00
_cell.angle_gamma   90.00
#
_symmetry.space_group_name_H-M   'P 1'
#
loop_
_entity.id
_entity.type
_entity.pdbx_description
1 polymer ?
#
loop_
_entity_poly.entity_id
_entity_poly.type
_entity_poly.pdbx_seq_one_letter_code
_entity_poly.pdbx_strand_id
1 'polypeptide(L)'
;MSDQSSPSASSAIALRIATVTMLVVLAIAAILLVPKHEPWFDEVQAWFLARDASVWDILWKYARYEGSTSLWHLLLTIPAKAGAPAMTLNFVSAALAVIGGALLLFRSPFPPLLRLLLPVTYFFFYQYGIVARNYALLMPLLWLVAVVYPARFTHPWRYVVMLIIVTQVSLHAAWMGGSLMVCFLWEAWHRMRWSISRLRPFTLAFAVDTALIVAQLWPPADIFGPPWEKMNQERITTALSEVLLGTVLPWPAISALVLLCAVCFFYTRGVLLSYLLSVAGLLGLVHLPLLQRLARRNDFCPADPAHVARFGEPGTAADRSHC
;
A
#
# COMPACT_ATOMS: atom_id res chain seq x y z
N MET A 1 -35.68 22.96 16.89
CA MET A 1 -36.59 22.08 16.13
C MET A 1 -36.08 22.00 14.72
N SER A 2 -35.20 21.04 14.42
CA SER A 2 -34.80 20.73 13.04
C SER A 2 -35.44 19.41 12.66
N ASP A 3 -36.25 19.49 11.62
CA ASP A 3 -37.01 18.40 11.02
C ASP A 3 -36.05 17.36 10.42
N GLN A 4 -35.71 16.32 11.18
CA GLN A 4 -35.09 15.10 10.64
C GLN A 4 -36.21 14.24 10.07
N SER A 5 -36.72 14.61 8.90
CA SER A 5 -37.60 13.74 8.13
C SER A 5 -36.82 12.50 7.73
N SER A 6 -37.12 11.37 8.38
CA SER A 6 -36.66 10.06 7.95
C SER A 6 -36.98 9.89 6.46
N PRO A 7 -36.04 9.37 5.63
CA PRO A 7 -36.27 9.22 4.20
C PRO A 7 -37.57 8.45 3.94
N SER A 8 -38.43 8.97 3.07
CA SER A 8 -39.67 8.29 2.69
C SER A 8 -39.33 6.88 2.16
N ALA A 9 -40.20 5.89 2.41
CA ALA A 9 -39.97 4.51 1.98
C ALA A 9 -39.60 4.41 0.49
N SER A 10 -40.21 5.26 -0.36
CA SER A 10 -39.91 5.38 -1.79
C SER A 10 -38.47 5.82 -2.08
N SER A 11 -37.93 6.79 -1.31
CA SER A 11 -36.54 7.25 -1.46
C SER A 11 -35.51 6.20 -1.02
N ALA A 12 -35.83 5.42 0.02
CA ALA A 12 -34.98 4.33 0.48
C ALA A 12 -34.92 3.18 -0.54
N ILE A 13 -36.06 2.85 -1.16
CA ILE A 13 -36.13 1.85 -2.25
C ILE A 13 -35.36 2.33 -3.47
N ALA A 14 -35.56 3.57 -3.91
CA ALA A 14 -34.84 4.15 -5.04
C ALA A 14 -33.33 4.11 -4.84
N LEU A 15 -32.84 4.45 -3.63
CA LEU A 15 -31.43 4.37 -3.32
C LEU A 15 -30.90 2.92 -3.36
N ARG A 16 -31.66 1.94 -2.85
CA ARG A 16 -31.26 0.54 -2.92
C ARG A 16 -31.15 0.05 -4.37
N ILE A 17 -32.12 0.40 -5.20
CA ILE A 17 -32.09 0.09 -6.64
C ILE A 17 -30.86 0.72 -7.27
N ALA A 18 -30.63 2.02 -7.07
CA ALA A 18 -29.44 2.71 -7.59
C ALA A 18 -28.13 2.06 -7.12
N THR A 19 -28.05 1.65 -5.86
CA THR A 19 -26.87 0.98 -5.28
C THR A 19 -26.59 -0.37 -5.96
N VAL A 20 -27.63 -1.19 -6.15
CA VAL A 20 -27.50 -2.49 -6.82
C VAL A 20 -27.16 -2.31 -8.30
N THR A 21 -27.87 -1.40 -8.99
CA THR A 21 -27.59 -1.05 -10.39
C THR A 21 -26.15 -0.62 -10.56
N MET A 22 -25.64 0.23 -9.66
CA MET A 22 -24.24 0.68 -9.71
C MET A 22 -23.25 -0.49 -9.59
N LEU A 23 -23.49 -1.43 -8.66
CA LEU A 23 -22.64 -2.62 -8.54
C LEU A 23 -22.67 -3.47 -9.82
N VAL A 24 -23.85 -3.67 -10.41
CA VAL A 24 -24.01 -4.41 -11.66
C VAL A 24 -23.27 -3.71 -12.81
N VAL A 25 -23.39 -2.38 -12.91
CA VAL A 25 -22.65 -1.59 -13.91
C VAL A 25 -21.14 -1.75 -13.75
N LEU A 26 -20.61 -1.69 -12.53
CA LEU A 26 -19.18 -1.90 -12.27
C LEU A 26 -18.72 -3.30 -12.69
N ALA A 27 -19.48 -4.33 -12.33
CA ALA A 27 -19.14 -5.71 -12.68
C ALA A 27 -19.16 -5.94 -14.19
N ILE A 28 -20.19 -5.46 -14.89
CA ILE A 28 -20.30 -5.56 -16.35
C ILE A 28 -19.16 -4.78 -17.01
N ALA A 29 -18.90 -3.54 -16.58
CA ALA A 29 -17.82 -2.74 -17.13
C ALA A 29 -16.46 -3.43 -16.96
N ALA A 30 -16.20 -4.03 -15.79
CA ALA A 30 -14.97 -4.77 -15.56
C ALA A 30 -14.82 -5.98 -16.49
N ILE A 31 -15.88 -6.77 -16.67
CA ILE A 31 -15.89 -7.93 -17.59
C ILE A 31 -15.62 -7.50 -19.04
N LEU A 32 -16.16 -6.35 -19.47
CA LEU A 32 -16.01 -5.86 -20.84
C LEU A 32 -14.66 -5.17 -21.11
N LEU A 33 -14.04 -4.60 -20.09
CA LEU A 33 -12.83 -3.77 -20.23
C LEU A 33 -11.54 -4.52 -19.89
N VAL A 34 -11.56 -5.49 -18.98
CA VAL A 34 -10.38 -6.32 -18.67
C VAL A 34 -9.79 -6.97 -19.93
N PRO A 35 -10.58 -7.59 -20.85
CA PRO A 35 -10.02 -8.19 -22.07
C PRO A 35 -9.40 -7.19 -23.05
N LYS A 36 -9.68 -5.89 -22.88
CA LYS A 36 -9.14 -4.81 -23.71
C LYS A 36 -7.92 -4.14 -23.07
N HIS A 37 -7.62 -4.47 -21.82
CA HIS A 37 -6.44 -3.97 -21.13
C HIS A 37 -5.22 -4.76 -21.57
N GLU A 38 -4.21 -4.07 -22.04
CA GLU A 38 -2.90 -4.66 -22.32
C GLU A 38 -2.10 -4.68 -21.01
N PRO A 39 -1.79 -5.87 -20.45
CA PRO A 39 -1.08 -5.95 -19.19
C PRO A 39 0.28 -5.27 -19.28
N TRP A 40 0.58 -4.42 -18.31
CA TRP A 40 1.84 -3.73 -18.22
C TRP A 40 2.98 -4.68 -17.86
N PHE A 41 4.21 -4.21 -18.07
CA PHE A 41 5.41 -5.01 -17.81
C PHE A 41 5.45 -5.60 -16.39
N ASP A 42 5.15 -4.78 -15.39
CA ASP A 42 5.21 -5.20 -13.99
C ASP A 42 4.03 -6.09 -13.57
N GLU A 43 2.88 -5.97 -14.24
CA GLU A 43 1.75 -6.89 -14.10
C GLU A 43 2.13 -8.30 -14.55
N VAL A 44 2.73 -8.41 -15.73
CA VAL A 44 3.18 -9.69 -16.30
C VAL A 44 4.34 -10.28 -15.49
N GLN A 45 5.25 -9.45 -14.99
CA GLN A 45 6.33 -9.88 -14.09
C GLN A 45 5.76 -10.54 -12.82
N ALA A 46 4.78 -9.91 -12.16
CA ALA A 46 4.13 -10.48 -10.99
C ALA A 46 3.46 -11.83 -11.30
N TRP A 47 2.85 -11.96 -12.48
CA TRP A 47 2.25 -13.22 -12.93
C TRP A 47 3.29 -14.32 -13.13
N PHE A 48 4.42 -14.04 -13.79
CA PHE A 48 5.47 -15.03 -14.01
C PHE A 48 6.14 -15.46 -12.70
N LEU A 49 6.38 -14.53 -11.77
CA LEU A 49 6.83 -14.88 -10.43
C LEU A 49 5.84 -15.84 -9.74
N ALA A 50 4.55 -15.53 -9.80
CA ALA A 50 3.51 -16.37 -9.19
C ALA A 50 3.40 -17.77 -9.83
N ARG A 51 3.59 -17.87 -11.15
CA ARG A 51 3.53 -19.12 -11.92
C ARG A 51 4.76 -19.98 -11.68
N ASP A 52 5.95 -19.39 -11.83
CA ASP A 52 7.20 -20.13 -12.04
C ASP A 52 8.02 -20.28 -10.74
N ALA A 53 7.92 -19.34 -9.80
CA ALA A 53 8.69 -19.41 -8.56
C ALA A 53 8.05 -20.35 -7.51
N SER A 54 8.88 -20.86 -6.61
CA SER A 54 8.37 -21.54 -5.41
C SER A 54 7.75 -20.51 -4.45
N VAL A 55 6.83 -20.95 -3.58
CA VAL A 55 6.26 -20.08 -2.54
C VAL A 55 7.36 -19.55 -1.62
N TRP A 56 8.39 -20.36 -1.37
CA TRP A 56 9.55 -19.97 -0.57
C TRP A 56 10.34 -18.83 -1.23
N ASP A 57 10.59 -18.92 -2.54
CA ASP A 57 11.29 -17.88 -3.28
C ASP A 57 10.45 -16.59 -3.34
N ILE A 58 9.13 -16.67 -3.52
CA ILE A 58 8.25 -15.50 -3.50
C ILE A 58 8.35 -14.75 -2.15
N LEU A 59 8.41 -15.49 -1.04
CA LEU A 59 8.47 -14.92 0.30
C LEU A 59 9.82 -14.30 0.64
N TRP A 60 10.92 -14.99 0.31
CA TRP A 60 12.24 -14.67 0.87
C TRP A 60 13.28 -14.26 -0.15
N LYS A 61 13.07 -14.60 -1.43
CA LYS A 61 14.00 -14.24 -2.50
C LYS A 61 13.50 -13.05 -3.31
N TYR A 62 12.27 -13.09 -3.81
CA TYR A 62 11.77 -12.09 -4.77
C TYR A 62 11.10 -10.88 -4.11
N ALA A 63 10.47 -11.03 -2.93
CA ALA A 63 9.84 -9.92 -2.21
C ALA A 63 10.78 -8.71 -2.01
N ARG A 64 12.04 -8.97 -1.67
CA ARG A 64 13.08 -7.94 -1.47
C ARG A 64 13.53 -7.23 -2.75
N TYR A 65 13.32 -7.81 -3.93
CA TYR A 65 13.57 -7.15 -5.21
C TYR A 65 12.35 -6.36 -5.71
N GLU A 66 11.15 -6.88 -5.43
CA GLU A 66 9.88 -6.21 -5.76
C GLU A 66 9.63 -4.94 -4.92
N GLY A 67 10.21 -4.86 -3.72
CA GLY A 67 9.93 -3.77 -2.77
C GLY A 67 8.48 -3.76 -2.27
N SER A 68 7.70 -4.81 -2.58
CA SER A 68 6.34 -5.04 -2.13
C SER A 68 6.25 -6.36 -1.38
N THR A 69 5.41 -6.40 -0.34
CA THR A 69 5.16 -7.59 0.45
C THR A 69 4.46 -8.67 -0.39
N SER A 70 4.63 -9.94 -0.01
CA SER A 70 4.33 -11.08 -0.89
C SER A 70 2.85 -11.40 -1.08
N LEU A 71 1.91 -10.73 -0.39
CA LEU A 71 0.48 -11.10 -0.38
C LEU A 71 -0.13 -11.15 -1.79
N TRP A 72 0.21 -10.17 -2.64
CA TRP A 72 -0.27 -10.12 -4.02
C TRP A 72 0.20 -11.34 -4.83
N HIS A 73 1.50 -11.64 -4.77
CA HIS A 73 2.09 -12.78 -5.45
C HIS A 73 1.50 -14.10 -4.94
N LEU A 74 1.33 -14.25 -3.62
CA LEU A 74 0.71 -15.42 -3.02
C LEU A 74 -0.74 -15.62 -3.50
N LEU A 75 -1.52 -14.54 -3.59
CA LEU A 75 -2.87 -14.61 -4.15
C LEU A 75 -2.85 -15.09 -5.60
N LEU A 76 -1.94 -14.56 -6.42
CA LEU A 76 -1.79 -14.95 -7.82
C LEU A 76 -1.26 -16.37 -8.01
N THR A 77 -0.50 -16.92 -7.05
CA THR A 77 0.02 -18.30 -7.16
C THR A 77 -1.09 -19.33 -7.29
N ILE A 78 -2.26 -19.07 -6.72
CA ILE A 78 -3.42 -19.97 -6.75
C ILE A 78 -3.86 -20.22 -8.21
N PRO A 79 -4.31 -19.20 -8.98
CA PRO A 79 -4.68 -19.42 -10.38
C PRO A 79 -3.46 -19.70 -11.29
N ALA A 80 -2.30 -19.09 -11.03
CA ALA A 80 -1.14 -19.25 -11.89
C ALA A 80 -0.60 -20.70 -11.89
N LYS A 81 -0.49 -21.32 -10.71
CA LYS A 81 -0.06 -22.74 -10.59
C LYS A 81 -1.15 -23.72 -11.01
N ALA A 82 -2.42 -23.30 -11.06
CA ALA A 82 -3.52 -24.07 -11.63
C ALA A 82 -3.52 -24.09 -13.18
N GLY A 83 -2.56 -23.41 -13.83
CA GLY A 83 -2.45 -23.37 -15.28
C GLY A 83 -3.37 -22.34 -15.96
N ALA A 84 -3.91 -21.38 -15.21
CA ALA A 84 -4.73 -20.32 -15.78
C ALA A 84 -3.91 -19.43 -16.75
N PRO A 85 -4.54 -18.79 -17.74
CA PRO A 85 -3.86 -17.86 -18.64
C PRO A 85 -3.50 -16.56 -17.91
N ALA A 86 -2.48 -15.84 -18.40
CA ALA A 86 -1.97 -14.61 -17.78
C ALA A 86 -3.06 -13.58 -17.50
N MET A 87 -3.99 -13.36 -18.44
CA MET A 87 -5.12 -12.43 -18.32
C MET A 87 -5.98 -12.63 -17.05
N THR A 88 -5.91 -13.80 -16.42
CA THR A 88 -6.57 -14.09 -15.14
C THR A 88 -6.16 -13.09 -14.05
N LEU A 89 -4.94 -12.54 -14.09
CA LEU A 89 -4.50 -11.57 -13.09
C LEU A 89 -5.35 -10.29 -13.07
N ASN A 90 -5.76 -9.81 -14.25
CA ASN A 90 -6.62 -8.63 -14.37
C ASN A 90 -8.04 -8.93 -13.92
N PHE A 91 -8.53 -10.15 -14.14
CA PHE A 91 -9.80 -10.60 -13.56
C PHE A 91 -9.74 -10.71 -12.03
N VAL A 92 -8.61 -11.14 -11.45
CA VAL A 92 -8.42 -11.15 -9.99
C VAL A 92 -8.47 -9.71 -9.45
N SER A 93 -7.75 -8.77 -10.08
CA SER A 93 -7.80 -7.35 -9.70
C SER A 93 -9.22 -6.78 -9.79
N ALA A 94 -9.90 -7.02 -10.92
CA ALA A 94 -11.27 -6.59 -11.14
C ALA A 94 -12.25 -7.15 -10.11
N ALA A 95 -12.10 -8.44 -9.75
CA ALA A 95 -12.92 -9.07 -8.72
C ALA A 95 -12.72 -8.39 -7.36
N LEU A 96 -11.47 -8.08 -6.98
CA LEU A 96 -11.15 -7.34 -5.75
C LEU A 96 -11.77 -5.93 -5.77
N ALA A 97 -11.74 -5.24 -6.92
CA ALA A 97 -12.38 -3.93 -7.06
C ALA A 97 -13.91 -4.00 -6.99
N VAL A 98 -14.54 -5.02 -7.56
CA VAL A 98 -16.00 -5.24 -7.42
C VAL A 98 -16.36 -5.54 -5.96
N ILE A 99 -15.58 -6.35 -5.25
CA ILE A 99 -15.75 -6.60 -3.81
C ILE A 99 -15.59 -5.29 -3.02
N GLY A 100 -14.54 -4.52 -3.31
CA GLY A 100 -14.31 -3.21 -2.70
C GLY A 100 -15.45 -2.23 -2.97
N GLY A 101 -15.94 -2.18 -4.21
CA GLY A 101 -17.09 -1.39 -4.63
C GLY A 101 -18.37 -1.80 -3.90
N ALA A 102 -18.62 -3.10 -3.71
CA ALA A 102 -19.74 -3.58 -2.92
C ALA A 102 -19.62 -3.13 -1.46
N LEU A 103 -18.45 -3.26 -0.84
CA LEU A 103 -18.25 -2.80 0.54
C LEU A 103 -18.45 -1.27 0.66
N LEU A 104 -17.94 -0.50 -0.30
CA LEU A 104 -18.17 0.94 -0.37
C LEU A 104 -19.67 1.27 -0.49
N LEU A 105 -20.37 0.63 -1.42
CA LEU A 105 -21.78 0.89 -1.71
C LEU A 105 -22.71 0.51 -0.55
N PHE A 106 -22.48 -0.63 0.09
CA PHE A 106 -23.39 -1.20 1.08
C PHE A 106 -22.97 -0.97 2.54
N ARG A 107 -21.70 -0.70 2.82
CA ARG A 107 -21.17 -0.67 4.20
C ARG A 107 -20.45 0.62 4.58
N SER A 108 -20.06 1.46 3.63
CA SER A 108 -19.37 2.71 3.99
C SER A 108 -20.32 3.74 4.61
N PRO A 109 -19.82 4.60 5.51
CA PRO A 109 -20.61 5.66 6.15
C PRO A 109 -20.81 6.90 5.26
N PHE A 110 -20.49 6.83 3.96
CA PHE A 110 -20.53 8.00 3.10
C PHE A 110 -21.95 8.39 2.66
N PRO A 111 -22.18 9.69 2.38
CA PRO A 111 -23.37 10.16 1.68
C PRO A 111 -23.66 9.34 0.41
N PRO A 112 -24.93 9.07 0.09
CA PRO A 112 -25.33 8.30 -1.08
C PRO A 112 -24.65 8.71 -2.39
N LEU A 113 -24.54 10.03 -2.63
CA LEU A 113 -23.90 10.56 -3.82
C LEU A 113 -22.43 10.12 -3.94
N LEU A 114 -21.66 10.21 -2.85
CA LEU A 114 -20.25 9.77 -2.86
C LEU A 114 -20.14 8.26 -3.05
N ARG A 115 -21.04 7.47 -2.46
CA ARG A 115 -21.06 6.01 -2.67
C ARG A 115 -21.29 5.64 -4.13
N LEU A 116 -22.10 6.42 -4.85
CA LEU A 116 -22.39 6.18 -6.27
C LEU A 116 -21.35 6.78 -7.21
N LEU A 117 -20.69 7.89 -6.85
CA LEU A 117 -19.69 8.52 -7.74
C LEU A 117 -18.28 7.95 -7.59
N LEU A 118 -17.86 7.61 -6.38
CA LEU A 118 -16.49 7.11 -6.13
C LEU A 118 -16.13 5.90 -7.00
N PRO A 119 -17.00 4.87 -7.16
CA PRO A 119 -16.62 3.68 -7.89
C PRO A 119 -16.36 3.90 -9.39
N VAL A 120 -16.87 4.98 -10.00
CA VAL A 120 -16.64 5.31 -11.43
C VAL A 120 -15.48 6.28 -11.66
N THR A 121 -14.77 6.67 -10.60
CA THR A 121 -13.56 7.48 -10.74
C THR A 121 -12.45 6.68 -11.40
N TYR A 122 -11.53 7.38 -12.08
CA TYR A 122 -10.34 6.78 -12.68
C TYR A 122 -9.59 5.89 -11.67
N PHE A 123 -9.36 6.39 -10.46
CA PHE A 123 -8.61 5.65 -9.45
C PHE A 123 -9.33 4.38 -9.00
N PHE A 124 -10.62 4.47 -8.65
CA PHE A 124 -11.35 3.31 -8.14
C PHE A 124 -11.56 2.24 -9.20
N PHE A 125 -12.03 2.65 -10.38
CA PHE A 125 -12.41 1.68 -11.41
C PHE A 125 -11.19 1.17 -12.18
N TYR A 126 -10.42 2.09 -12.75
CA TYR A 126 -9.33 1.73 -13.65
C TYR A 126 -8.04 1.42 -12.88
N GLN A 127 -7.53 2.37 -12.08
CA GLN A 127 -6.25 2.21 -11.41
C GLN A 127 -6.26 1.05 -10.40
N TYR A 128 -7.32 0.90 -9.61
CA TYR A 128 -7.41 -0.11 -8.56
C TYR A 128 -8.23 -1.35 -8.94
N GLY A 129 -8.77 -1.40 -10.16
CA GLY A 129 -9.58 -2.53 -10.63
C GLY A 129 -9.10 -3.18 -11.92
N ILE A 130 -8.79 -2.39 -12.96
CA ILE A 130 -8.33 -2.94 -14.23
C ILE A 130 -6.84 -3.26 -14.19
N VAL A 131 -6.03 -2.32 -13.69
CA VAL A 131 -4.59 -2.51 -13.52
C VAL A 131 -4.34 -3.48 -12.35
N ALA A 132 -3.64 -4.58 -12.61
CA ALA A 132 -3.45 -5.70 -11.69
C ALA A 132 -2.14 -5.60 -10.91
N ARG A 133 -2.13 -4.71 -9.92
CA ARG A 133 -1.01 -4.57 -8.98
C ARG A 133 -1.45 -4.80 -7.54
N ASN A 134 -0.45 -4.97 -6.67
CA ASN A 134 -0.65 -5.22 -5.25
C ASN A 134 -1.63 -4.25 -4.56
N TYR A 135 -1.63 -2.97 -4.92
CA TYR A 135 -2.54 -1.99 -4.31
C TYR A 135 -4.04 -2.23 -4.62
N ALA A 136 -4.40 -3.12 -5.56
CA ALA A 136 -5.79 -3.52 -5.78
C ALA A 136 -6.42 -4.14 -4.53
N LEU A 137 -5.60 -4.75 -3.66
CA LEU A 137 -6.01 -5.29 -2.36
C LEU A 137 -6.41 -4.20 -1.36
N LEU A 138 -5.87 -2.98 -1.46
CA LEU A 138 -6.15 -1.91 -0.51
C LEU A 138 -7.63 -1.54 -0.51
N MET A 139 -8.27 -1.56 -1.68
CA MET A 139 -9.66 -1.15 -1.82
C MET A 139 -10.59 -1.98 -0.91
N PRO A 140 -10.71 -3.32 -1.08
CA PRO A 140 -11.55 -4.12 -0.19
C PRO A 140 -11.03 -4.14 1.26
N LEU A 141 -9.72 -4.19 1.48
CA LEU A 141 -9.17 -4.31 2.84
C LEU A 141 -9.43 -3.07 3.70
N LEU A 142 -9.29 -1.86 3.16
CA LEU A 142 -9.56 -0.64 3.92
C LEU A 142 -11.05 -0.50 4.26
N TRP A 143 -11.96 -0.94 3.38
CA TRP A 143 -13.38 -1.00 3.74
C TRP A 143 -13.66 -2.03 4.82
N LEU A 144 -13.01 -3.19 4.79
CA LEU A 144 -13.13 -4.19 5.85
C LEU A 144 -12.60 -3.66 7.19
N VAL A 145 -11.46 -2.97 7.19
CA VAL A 145 -10.94 -2.26 8.38
C VAL A 145 -12.00 -1.28 8.91
N ALA A 146 -12.61 -0.47 8.04
CA ALA A 146 -13.66 0.46 8.43
C ALA A 146 -14.91 -0.26 8.99
N VAL A 147 -15.28 -1.43 8.45
CA VAL A 147 -16.41 -2.24 8.94
C VAL A 147 -16.16 -2.79 10.34
N VAL A 148 -14.93 -3.23 10.64
CA VAL A 148 -14.60 -3.78 11.98
C VAL A 148 -14.21 -2.71 13.00
N TYR A 149 -13.89 -1.49 12.55
CA TYR A 149 -13.44 -0.38 13.39
C TYR A 149 -14.39 -0.02 14.55
N PRO A 150 -15.73 0.03 14.39
CA PRO A 150 -16.64 0.32 15.51
C PRO A 150 -16.55 -0.70 16.64
N ALA A 151 -16.26 -1.96 16.32
CA ALA A 151 -16.13 -3.06 17.27
C ALA A 151 -14.68 -3.32 17.73
N ARG A 152 -13.72 -2.45 17.40
CA ARG A 152 -12.29 -2.68 17.68
C ARG A 152 -11.95 -2.86 19.15
N PHE A 153 -12.74 -2.35 20.09
CA PHE A 153 -12.51 -2.57 21.53
C PHE A 153 -13.26 -3.77 22.09
N THR A 154 -14.35 -4.22 21.45
CA THR A 154 -15.08 -5.43 21.86
C THR A 154 -14.46 -6.68 21.25
N HIS A 155 -14.00 -6.60 20.01
CA HIS A 155 -13.37 -7.68 19.26
C HIS A 155 -12.02 -7.25 18.68
N PRO A 156 -11.02 -6.92 19.53
CA PRO A 156 -9.75 -6.32 19.10
C PRO A 156 -8.97 -7.17 18.10
N TRP A 157 -9.02 -8.49 18.21
CA TRP A 157 -8.34 -9.37 17.25
C TRP A 157 -8.89 -9.24 15.82
N ARG A 158 -10.19 -8.96 15.63
CA ARG A 158 -10.73 -8.71 14.29
C ARG A 158 -10.09 -7.48 13.66
N TYR A 159 -9.88 -6.43 14.45
CA TYR A 159 -9.23 -5.21 13.98
C TYR A 159 -7.73 -5.42 13.73
N VAL A 160 -7.00 -6.01 14.68
CA VAL A 160 -5.55 -6.23 14.59
C VAL A 160 -5.19 -7.16 13.43
N VAL A 161 -5.92 -8.26 13.23
CA VAL A 161 -5.67 -9.17 12.10
C VAL A 161 -5.93 -8.46 10.76
N MET A 162 -6.99 -7.64 10.65
CA MET A 162 -7.21 -6.86 9.43
C MET A 162 -6.08 -5.86 9.16
N LEU A 163 -5.53 -5.22 10.20
CA LEU A 163 -4.38 -4.33 10.03
C LEU A 163 -3.13 -5.09 9.57
N ILE A 164 -2.85 -6.27 10.12
CA ILE A 164 -1.76 -7.15 9.67
C ILE A 164 -1.96 -7.54 8.20
N ILE A 165 -3.18 -7.87 7.76
CA ILE A 165 -3.40 -8.18 6.34
C ILE A 165 -3.15 -6.95 5.46
N VAL A 166 -3.52 -5.75 5.92
CA VAL A 166 -3.22 -4.50 5.20
C VAL A 166 -1.72 -4.26 5.09
N THR A 167 -0.93 -4.50 6.14
CA THR A 167 0.53 -4.29 6.09
C THR A 167 1.24 -5.20 5.07
N GLN A 168 0.63 -6.35 4.77
CA GLN A 168 1.13 -7.31 3.79
C GLN A 168 0.83 -6.95 2.33
N VAL A 169 0.25 -5.77 2.04
CA VAL A 169 0.00 -5.32 0.66
C VAL A 169 1.20 -4.58 0.03
N SER A 170 1.79 -3.64 0.76
CA SER A 170 2.93 -2.83 0.31
C SER A 170 3.59 -2.11 1.49
N LEU A 171 4.77 -1.52 1.29
CA LEU A 171 5.39 -0.65 2.30
C LEU A 171 4.50 0.54 2.70
N HIS A 172 3.81 1.14 1.74
CA HIS A 172 2.86 2.22 1.99
C HIS A 172 1.69 1.74 2.87
N ALA A 173 1.20 0.53 2.59
CA ALA A 173 0.15 -0.11 3.37
C ALA A 173 0.61 -0.50 4.78
N ALA A 174 1.85 -0.97 4.92
CA ALA A 174 2.48 -1.24 6.20
C ALA A 174 2.53 0.01 7.08
N TRP A 175 2.90 1.16 6.50
CA TRP A 175 2.85 2.42 7.22
C TRP A 175 1.43 2.81 7.64
N MET A 176 0.46 2.72 6.72
CA MET A 176 -0.93 3.04 7.02
C MET A 176 -1.48 2.14 8.14
N GLY A 177 -1.26 0.83 8.06
CA GLY A 177 -1.66 -0.13 9.08
C GLY A 177 -0.96 0.12 10.42
N GLY A 178 0.34 0.41 10.41
CA GLY A 178 1.11 0.76 11.61
C GLY A 178 0.61 2.02 12.29
N SER A 179 0.28 3.06 11.52
CA SER A 179 -0.31 4.31 12.03
C SER A 179 -1.64 4.05 12.73
N LEU A 180 -2.51 3.26 12.10
CA LEU A 180 -3.81 2.87 12.66
C LEU A 180 -3.65 1.98 13.90
N MET A 181 -2.62 1.12 13.95
CA MET A 181 -2.29 0.30 15.11
C MET A 181 -1.83 1.17 16.29
N VAL A 182 -0.96 2.16 16.05
CA VAL A 182 -0.52 3.12 17.07
C VAL A 182 -1.71 3.90 17.64
N CYS A 183 -2.61 4.41 16.78
CA CYS A 183 -3.83 5.07 17.24
C CYS A 183 -4.71 4.14 18.08
N PHE A 184 -4.88 2.88 17.66
CA PHE A 184 -5.66 1.90 18.41
C PHE A 184 -5.06 1.61 19.79
N LEU A 185 -3.75 1.38 19.88
CA LEU A 185 -3.06 1.14 21.15
C LEU A 185 -3.13 2.37 22.07
N TRP A 186 -2.93 3.57 21.51
CA TRP A 186 -3.06 4.83 22.22
C TRP A 186 -4.46 5.03 22.79
N GLU A 187 -5.50 4.84 21.97
CA GLU A 187 -6.89 4.96 22.42
C GLU A 187 -7.24 3.88 23.46
N ALA A 188 -6.79 2.64 23.27
CA ALA A 188 -7.03 1.55 24.21
C ALA A 188 -6.38 1.85 25.57
N TRP A 189 -5.16 2.40 25.60
CA TRP A 189 -4.47 2.77 26.82
C TRP A 189 -5.06 4.03 27.48
N HIS A 190 -5.18 5.13 26.74
CA HIS A 190 -5.56 6.43 27.30
C HIS A 190 -7.06 6.61 27.49
N ARG A 191 -7.88 6.17 26.53
CA ARG A 191 -9.33 6.38 26.56
C ARG A 191 -10.04 5.20 27.23
N MET A 192 -9.69 3.98 26.83
CA MET A 192 -10.32 2.76 27.37
C MET A 192 -9.66 2.25 28.66
N ARG A 193 -8.54 2.84 29.08
CA ARG A 193 -7.81 2.49 30.32
C ARG A 193 -7.43 1.01 30.40
N TRP A 194 -7.16 0.37 29.27
CA TRP A 194 -6.69 -1.01 29.25
C TRP A 194 -5.31 -1.12 29.91
N SER A 195 -5.11 -2.18 30.69
CA SER A 195 -3.82 -2.48 31.29
C SER A 195 -2.78 -2.84 30.22
N ILE A 196 -1.51 -2.60 30.52
CA ILE A 196 -0.40 -3.00 29.64
C ILE A 196 -0.46 -4.51 29.36
N SER A 197 -0.81 -5.33 30.36
CA SER A 197 -0.96 -6.78 30.18
C SER A 197 -2.00 -7.16 29.12
N ARG A 198 -3.08 -6.40 29.00
CA ARG A 198 -4.12 -6.60 27.97
C ARG A 198 -3.66 -6.16 26.57
N LEU A 199 -2.76 -5.18 26.48
CA LEU A 199 -2.24 -4.66 25.21
C LEU A 199 -1.13 -5.54 24.63
N ARG A 200 -0.31 -6.17 25.49
CA ARG A 200 0.83 -7.03 25.13
C ARG A 200 0.59 -7.97 23.94
N PRO A 201 -0.47 -8.79 23.88
CA PRO A 201 -0.65 -9.73 22.76
C PRO A 201 -0.81 -9.02 21.41
N PHE A 202 -1.50 -7.88 21.36
CA PHE A 202 -1.69 -7.12 20.13
C PHE A 202 -0.39 -6.46 19.69
N THR A 203 0.35 -5.87 20.63
CA THR A 203 1.67 -5.29 20.37
C THR A 203 2.66 -6.33 19.86
N LEU A 204 2.70 -7.52 20.49
CA LEU A 204 3.59 -8.60 20.09
C LEU A 204 3.25 -9.13 18.69
N ALA A 205 1.97 -9.37 18.41
CA ALA A 205 1.53 -9.83 17.08
C ALA A 205 1.94 -8.84 15.98
N PHE A 206 1.74 -7.55 16.22
CA PHE A 206 2.11 -6.51 15.25
C PHE A 206 3.63 -6.30 15.14
N ALA A 207 4.38 -6.48 16.24
CA ALA A 207 5.84 -6.43 16.22
C ALA A 207 6.43 -7.61 15.43
N VAL A 208 5.86 -8.81 15.57
CA VAL A 208 6.24 -9.98 14.77
C VAL A 208 5.95 -9.73 13.30
N ASP A 209 4.76 -9.24 12.96
CA ASP A 209 4.42 -8.85 11.58
C ASP A 209 5.42 -7.83 11.00
N THR A 210 5.72 -6.78 11.76
CA THR A 210 6.70 -5.77 11.35
C THR A 210 8.09 -6.38 11.13
N ALA A 211 8.55 -7.27 12.02
CA ALA A 211 9.82 -7.96 11.86
C ALA A 211 9.84 -8.86 10.61
N LEU A 212 8.73 -9.53 10.31
CA LEU A 212 8.59 -10.33 9.10
C LEU A 212 8.65 -9.47 7.84
N ILE A 213 7.98 -8.31 7.82
CA ILE A 213 8.05 -7.36 6.69
C ILE A 213 9.49 -6.87 6.49
N VAL A 214 10.18 -6.50 7.58
CA VAL A 214 11.59 -6.09 7.51
C VAL A 214 12.47 -7.21 6.96
N ALA A 215 12.26 -8.45 7.42
CA ALA A 215 13.02 -9.60 6.94
C ALA A 215 12.75 -9.90 5.45
N GLN A 216 11.49 -9.83 5.01
CA GLN A 216 11.09 -10.06 3.62
C GLN A 216 11.58 -8.99 2.66
N LEU A 217 11.62 -7.73 3.11
CA LEU A 217 11.94 -6.58 2.28
C LEU A 217 13.37 -6.05 2.48
N TRP A 218 14.18 -6.72 3.30
CA TRP A 218 15.56 -6.31 3.51
C TRP A 218 16.29 -6.33 2.17
N PRO A 219 16.83 -5.20 1.68
CA PRO A 219 17.42 -5.15 0.34
C PRO A 219 18.64 -6.08 0.26
N PRO A 220 18.77 -6.89 -0.81
CA PRO A 220 19.97 -7.66 -1.04
C PRO A 220 21.11 -6.76 -1.53
N ALA A 221 22.35 -7.20 -1.33
CA ALA A 221 23.54 -6.39 -1.58
C ALA A 221 23.81 -6.14 -3.08
N ASP A 222 23.16 -6.91 -3.96
CA ASP A 222 23.31 -6.90 -5.42
C ASP A 222 22.32 -5.98 -6.14
N ILE A 223 21.36 -5.37 -5.42
CA ILE A 223 20.55 -4.28 -6.00
C ILE A 223 21.49 -3.10 -6.29
N PHE A 224 21.61 -2.73 -7.57
CA PHE A 224 22.49 -1.68 -8.07
C PHE A 224 22.26 -0.35 -7.31
N GLY A 225 23.18 -0.08 -6.38
CA GLY A 225 23.21 1.11 -5.54
C GLY A 225 22.26 1.00 -4.34
N PRO A 226 22.75 1.12 -3.09
CA PRO A 226 21.83 1.25 -1.98
C PRO A 226 20.95 2.49 -2.19
N PRO A 227 19.61 2.39 -2.12
CA PRO A 227 18.69 3.52 -2.30
C PRO A 227 19.06 4.77 -1.48
N TRP A 228 19.76 4.57 -0.36
CA TRP A 228 20.15 5.60 0.59
C TRP A 228 21.48 6.31 0.29
N GLU A 229 22.33 5.82 -0.61
CA GLU A 229 23.58 6.52 -0.97
C GLU A 229 23.35 7.77 -1.82
N LYS A 230 22.16 7.89 -2.43
CA LYS A 230 21.80 9.03 -3.29
C LYS A 230 20.77 9.98 -2.67
N MET A 231 20.36 9.79 -1.41
CA MET A 231 19.37 10.67 -0.77
C MET A 231 20.06 11.95 -0.26
N ASN A 232 20.22 12.93 -1.14
CA ASN A 232 20.74 14.27 -0.81
C ASN A 232 19.58 15.25 -0.54
N GLN A 233 19.91 16.39 0.06
CA GLN A 233 18.92 17.43 0.42
C GLN A 233 18.14 17.91 -0.81
N GLU A 234 18.78 17.96 -1.98
CA GLU A 234 18.18 18.33 -3.25
C GLU A 234 17.08 17.35 -3.70
N ARG A 235 17.34 16.04 -3.73
CA ARG A 235 16.31 15.03 -4.06
C ARG A 235 15.17 15.00 -3.05
N ILE A 236 15.45 15.28 -1.78
CA ILE A 236 14.41 15.43 -0.76
C ILE A 236 13.53 16.64 -1.08
N THR A 237 14.14 17.78 -1.39
CA THR A 237 13.38 18.98 -1.78
C THR A 237 12.58 18.77 -3.06
N THR A 238 13.11 18.04 -4.04
CA THR A 238 12.41 17.68 -5.28
C THR A 238 11.26 16.72 -5.00
N ALA A 239 11.45 15.68 -4.19
CA ALA A 239 10.37 14.76 -3.84
C ALA A 239 9.25 15.49 -3.07
N LEU A 240 9.60 16.37 -2.13
CA LEU A 240 8.62 17.17 -1.39
C LEU A 240 7.91 18.17 -2.31
N SER A 241 8.61 18.81 -3.25
CA SER A 241 7.99 19.71 -4.20
C SER A 241 7.09 18.96 -5.17
N GLU A 242 7.47 17.79 -5.68
CA GLU A 242 6.63 16.94 -6.52
C GLU A 242 5.41 16.40 -5.78
N VAL A 243 5.53 16.04 -4.50
CA VAL A 243 4.37 15.67 -3.68
C VAL A 243 3.44 16.87 -3.47
N LEU A 244 3.97 18.07 -3.19
CA LEU A 244 3.15 19.26 -2.96
C LEU A 244 2.53 19.81 -4.26
N LEU A 245 3.24 19.72 -5.38
CA LEU A 245 2.84 20.27 -6.68
C LEU A 245 2.11 19.25 -7.57
N GLY A 246 2.31 17.95 -7.34
CA GLY A 246 1.78 16.88 -8.19
C GLY A 246 0.56 16.15 -7.62
N THR A 247 0.22 16.30 -6.33
CA THR A 247 -0.84 15.50 -5.69
C THR A 247 -2.27 15.95 -5.99
N VAL A 248 -2.51 17.24 -6.26
CA VAL A 248 -3.89 17.74 -6.37
C VAL A 248 -4.17 18.48 -7.68
N LEU A 249 -3.20 19.22 -8.22
CA LEU A 249 -3.20 19.93 -9.52
C LEU A 249 -1.81 20.59 -9.67
N PRO A 250 -1.34 20.96 -10.87
CA PRO A 250 -0.05 21.67 -11.06
C PRO A 250 -0.02 23.10 -10.47
N TRP A 251 -0.96 23.43 -9.58
CA TRP A 251 -1.25 24.76 -9.06
C TRP A 251 -1.03 24.77 -7.54
N PRO A 252 0.16 25.18 -7.05
CA PRO A 252 0.55 25.06 -5.64
C PRO A 252 -0.45 25.69 -4.65
N ALA A 253 -1.08 26.80 -5.02
CA ALA A 253 -2.06 27.47 -4.16
C ALA A 253 -3.31 26.61 -3.91
N ILE A 254 -3.77 25.86 -4.93
CA ILE A 254 -4.92 24.97 -4.81
C ILE A 254 -4.54 23.75 -3.97
N SER A 255 -3.37 23.16 -4.19
CA SER A 255 -2.86 22.04 -3.37
C SER A 255 -2.76 22.43 -1.89
N ALA A 256 -2.20 23.62 -1.60
CA ALA A 256 -2.12 24.14 -0.24
C ALA A 256 -3.50 24.37 0.38
N LEU A 257 -4.45 24.92 -0.38
CA LEU A 257 -5.84 25.10 0.08
C LEU A 257 -6.50 23.75 0.41
N VAL A 258 -6.34 22.74 -0.43
CA VAL A 258 -6.91 21.40 -0.20
C VAL A 258 -6.29 20.76 1.04
N LEU A 259 -4.98 20.86 1.23
CA LEU A 259 -4.32 20.36 2.43
C LEU A 259 -4.78 21.10 3.70
N LEU A 260 -4.93 22.43 3.64
CA LEU A 260 -5.47 23.23 4.75
C LEU A 260 -6.91 22.83 5.08
N CYS A 261 -7.76 22.68 4.06
CA CYS A 261 -9.13 22.19 4.24
C CYS A 261 -9.16 20.79 4.86
N ALA A 262 -8.29 19.88 4.43
CA ALA A 262 -8.17 18.54 5.02
C ALA A 262 -7.74 18.61 6.49
N VAL A 263 -6.69 19.36 6.82
CA VAL A 263 -6.22 19.55 8.20
C VAL A 263 -7.33 20.13 9.07
N CYS A 264 -8.00 21.20 8.63
CA CYS A 264 -9.13 21.79 9.34
C CYS A 264 -10.28 20.79 9.54
N PHE A 265 -10.60 20.01 8.50
CA PHE A 265 -11.64 18.99 8.57
C PHE A 265 -11.32 17.90 9.59
N PHE A 266 -10.10 17.35 9.59
CA PHE A 266 -9.72 16.30 10.55
C PHE A 266 -9.50 16.85 11.97
N TYR A 267 -9.06 18.11 12.10
CA TYR A 267 -8.95 18.80 13.38
C TYR A 267 -10.30 18.98 14.05
N THR A 268 -11.28 19.52 13.34
CA THR A 268 -12.66 19.73 13.86
C THR A 268 -13.36 18.44 14.25
N ARG A 269 -12.89 17.29 13.74
CA ARG A 269 -13.39 15.95 14.06
C ARG A 269 -12.57 15.22 15.12
N GLY A 270 -11.51 15.82 15.66
CA GLY A 270 -10.66 15.22 16.70
C GLY A 270 -9.86 14.00 16.26
N VAL A 271 -9.66 13.82 14.95
CA VAL A 271 -8.95 12.68 14.33
C VAL A 271 -7.70 13.12 13.57
N LEU A 272 -7.27 14.37 13.75
CA LEU A 272 -6.09 14.94 13.08
C LEU A 272 -4.84 14.11 13.31
N LEU A 273 -4.62 13.58 14.52
CA LEU A 273 -3.45 12.75 14.81
C LEU A 273 -3.43 11.48 13.93
N SER A 274 -4.56 10.80 13.77
CA SER A 274 -4.66 9.61 12.93
C SER A 274 -4.38 9.94 11.46
N TYR A 275 -4.92 11.07 10.98
CA TYR A 275 -4.65 11.57 9.65
C TYR A 275 -3.16 11.89 9.45
N LEU A 276 -2.59 12.72 10.34
CA LEU A 276 -1.19 13.12 10.26
C LEU A 276 -0.24 11.94 10.37
N LEU A 277 -0.48 10.96 11.26
CA LEU A 277 0.35 9.76 11.35
C LEU A 277 0.31 8.97 10.04
N SER A 278 -0.88 8.78 9.46
CA SER A 278 -1.03 8.03 8.20
C SER A 278 -0.37 8.75 7.01
N VAL A 279 -0.40 10.09 6.98
CA VAL A 279 0.20 10.90 5.90
C VAL A 279 1.69 11.15 6.11
N ALA A 280 2.14 11.29 7.36
CA ALA A 280 3.54 11.58 7.69
C ALA A 280 4.48 10.47 7.26
N GLY A 281 4.03 9.22 7.12
CA GLY A 281 4.84 8.13 6.56
C GLY A 281 5.07 8.17 5.08
N LEU A 282 4.12 8.72 4.33
CA LEU A 282 4.30 8.95 2.90
C LEU A 282 5.47 9.91 2.67
N LEU A 283 5.68 10.85 3.60
CA LEU A 283 6.85 11.74 3.63
C LEU A 283 8.06 11.08 4.34
N GLY A 284 7.82 10.34 5.41
CA GLY A 284 8.85 9.71 6.27
C GLY A 284 9.64 8.58 5.61
N LEU A 285 9.01 7.82 4.70
CA LEU A 285 9.71 6.84 3.85
C LEU A 285 10.77 7.49 2.94
N VAL A 286 10.60 8.78 2.64
CA VAL A 286 11.61 9.61 1.94
C VAL A 286 12.70 10.12 2.91
N HIS A 287 12.47 10.08 4.23
CA HIS A 287 13.34 10.66 5.26
C HIS A 287 14.11 9.64 6.12
N LEU A 288 14.19 8.36 5.72
CA LEU A 288 14.95 7.32 6.42
C LEU A 288 16.51 7.38 6.39
N PRO A 289 17.24 8.45 5.99
CA PRO A 289 18.71 8.49 6.19
C PRO A 289 19.17 8.72 7.64
N LEU A 290 18.31 9.26 8.51
CA LEU A 290 18.69 9.71 9.87
C LEU A 290 18.94 8.55 10.85
N LEU A 291 18.14 7.49 10.77
CA LEU A 291 18.29 6.30 11.61
C LEU A 291 19.52 5.45 11.20
N GLN A 292 19.93 5.50 9.94
CA GLN A 292 21.03 4.71 9.39
C GLN A 292 22.41 5.34 9.62
N ARG A 293 22.49 6.66 9.86
CA ARG A 293 23.74 7.31 10.31
C ARG A 293 24.15 6.88 11.72
N LEU A 294 23.19 6.49 12.56
CA LEU A 294 23.45 6.00 13.92
C LEU A 294 23.92 4.54 13.92
N ALA A 295 23.42 3.71 12.99
CA ALA A 295 23.86 2.32 12.83
C ALA A 295 25.31 2.21 12.30
N ARG A 296 25.75 3.15 11.44
CA ARG A 296 27.12 3.16 10.89
C ARG A 296 28.23 3.55 11.87
N ARG A 297 27.91 4.02 13.08
CA ARG A 297 28.96 4.37 14.07
C ARG A 297 29.68 3.15 14.67
N ASN A 298 29.18 1.93 14.46
CA ASN A 298 29.74 0.73 15.07
C ASN A 298 30.55 -0.17 14.10
N ASP A 299 30.49 0.06 12.78
CA ASP A 299 31.08 -0.86 11.78
C ASP A 299 32.10 -0.18 10.85
N PHE A 300 33.06 0.57 11.39
CA PHE A 300 34.21 1.05 10.61
C PHE A 300 35.52 0.48 11.15
N CYS A 301 35.95 -0.65 10.57
CA CYS A 301 37.36 -1.00 10.46
C CYS A 301 37.75 -0.75 9.00
N PRO A 302 38.64 0.21 8.68
CA PRO A 302 38.94 0.54 7.29
C PRO A 302 39.80 -0.55 6.65
N ALA A 303 39.30 -1.16 5.57
CA ALA A 303 40.11 -2.02 4.71
C ALA A 303 41.06 -1.17 3.83
N ASP A 304 42.29 -1.65 3.70
CA ASP A 304 43.45 -1.05 3.04
C ASP A 304 43.20 -0.71 1.55
N PRO A 305 43.53 0.53 1.08
CA PRO A 305 43.33 0.94 -0.32
C PRO A 305 44.24 0.23 -1.35
N ALA A 306 45.20 -0.59 -0.94
CA ALA A 306 46.25 -1.08 -1.83
C ALA A 306 45.83 -2.15 -2.86
N HIS A 307 44.60 -2.70 -2.81
CA HIS A 307 44.24 -3.87 -3.62
C HIS A 307 43.51 -3.59 -4.95
N VAL A 308 43.14 -2.34 -5.25
CA VAL A 308 42.32 -2.00 -6.44
C VAL A 308 43.14 -1.46 -7.63
N ALA A 309 44.43 -1.18 -7.45
CA ALA A 309 45.27 -0.52 -8.48
C ALA A 309 46.10 -1.47 -9.38
N ARG A 310 45.55 -2.63 -9.82
CA ARG A 310 46.29 -3.56 -10.71
C ARG A 310 45.53 -4.13 -11.90
N PHE A 311 44.46 -3.48 -12.38
CA PHE A 311 43.87 -3.86 -13.67
C PHE A 311 43.41 -2.63 -14.43
N GLY A 312 44.20 -2.21 -15.43
CA GLY A 312 43.75 -1.31 -16.48
C GLY A 312 44.79 -0.32 -17.00
N GLU A 313 45.69 -0.78 -17.87
CA GLU A 313 46.19 0.08 -18.96
C GLU A 313 46.08 -0.69 -20.30
N PRO A 314 45.53 -0.08 -21.37
CA PRO A 314 45.45 -0.70 -22.69
C PRO A 314 46.64 -0.28 -23.57
N GLY A 315 47.43 -1.25 -24.03
CA GLY A 315 48.57 -1.04 -24.92
C GLY A 315 48.55 -1.97 -26.15
N THR A 316 48.33 -1.35 -27.31
CA THR A 316 48.88 -1.62 -28.66
C THR A 316 49.38 -3.02 -29.07
N ALA A 317 48.91 -3.43 -30.25
CA ALA A 317 49.26 -4.61 -31.06
C ALA A 317 50.76 -4.97 -31.21
N ALA A 318 51.06 -6.28 -31.23
CA ALA A 318 51.79 -6.98 -32.30
C ALA A 318 52.09 -8.46 -31.92
N ASP A 319 51.68 -9.37 -32.81
CA ASP A 319 52.41 -10.55 -33.31
C ASP A 319 53.36 -11.34 -32.36
N ARG A 320 53.03 -12.61 -32.09
CA ARG A 320 53.90 -13.78 -32.40
C ARG A 320 53.29 -15.14 -32.03
N SER A 321 53.29 -15.97 -33.06
CA SER A 321 53.33 -17.43 -33.19
C SER A 321 53.87 -18.32 -32.04
N HIS A 322 53.30 -19.54 -32.02
CA HIS A 322 53.86 -20.86 -31.66
C HIS A 322 54.48 -21.09 -30.26
N CYS A 323 53.73 -21.80 -29.39
CA CYS A 323 53.95 -23.18 -28.93
C CYS A 323 52.88 -23.55 -27.89
#